data_AF-A0A6B2H059-F1
#
_entry.id   AF-A0A6B2H059-F1
#
_cell.length_a   1.000
_cell.length_b   1.000
_cell.length_c   1.000
_cell.angle_alpha   90.00
_cell.angle_beta   90.00
_cell.angle_gamma   90.00
#
_symmetry.space_group_name_H-M   'P 1'
#
loop_
_entity.id
_entity.type
_entity.pdbx_description
1 polymer ?
#
loop_
_entity_poly.entity_id
_entity_poly.type
_entity_poly.pdbx_seq_one_letter_code
_entity_poly.pdbx_strand_id
1 'polypeptide(L)'
;MVEKVHALLQEFEEKQTEGTIESFVTKVTATGLLVEALPADTGISNAIDLSEGLRQTLQIFFSDIAGIAFNTYDYTTLKSLLNAHGTLERMAQKADDLKS
;
A
#
# COMPACT_ATOMS: atom_id res chain seq x y z
N MET A 1 7.42 -2.90 -8.33
CA MET A 1 7.08 -1.77 -7.45
C MET A 1 6.12 -2.21 -6.34
N VAL A 2 5.03 -2.89 -6.71
CA VAL A 2 4.01 -3.42 -5.79
C VAL A 2 4.59 -4.25 -4.63
N GLU A 3 5.64 -5.05 -4.87
CA GLU A 3 6.32 -5.82 -3.82
C GLU A 3 6.88 -4.96 -2.68
N LYS A 4 7.42 -3.77 -3.00
CA LYS A 4 7.93 -2.84 -1.98
C LYS A 4 6.79 -2.27 -1.14
N VAL A 5 5.63 -2.04 -1.75
CA VAL A 5 4.43 -1.58 -1.03
C VAL A 5 3.93 -2.69 -0.09
N HIS A 6 3.89 -3.94 -0.56
CA HIS A 6 3.53 -5.08 0.30
C HIS A 6 4.49 -5.26 1.47
N ALA A 7 5.81 -5.16 1.22
CA ALA A 7 6.81 -5.26 2.27
C ALA A 7 6.62 -4.17 3.33
N LEU A 8 6.35 -2.93 2.90
CA LEU A 8 6.10 -1.82 3.81
C LEU A 8 4.83 -2.05 4.66
N LEU A 9 3.73 -2.48 4.04
CA LEU A 9 2.50 -2.75 4.77
C LEU A 9 2.69 -3.92 5.75
N GLN A 10 3.39 -4.97 5.34
CA GLN A 10 3.72 -6.10 6.19
C GLN A 10 4.57 -5.67 7.41
N GLU A 11 5.56 -4.80 7.22
CA GLU A 11 6.37 -4.28 8.33
C GLU A 11 5.50 -3.58 9.40
N PHE A 12 4.49 -2.80 8.97
CA PHE A 12 3.57 -2.16 9.90
C PHE A 12 2.57 -3.14 10.54
N GLU A 13 2.13 -4.17 9.81
CA GLU A 13 1.32 -5.27 10.35
C GLU A 13 2.09 -6.04 11.44
N GLU A 14 3.38 -6.30 11.22
CA GLU A 14 4.27 -6.95 12.19
C GLU A 14 4.48 -6.05 13.42
N LYS A 15 4.79 -4.76 13.24
CA LYS A 15 4.92 -3.80 14.36
C LYS A 15 3.65 -3.72 15.21
N GLN A 16 2.47 -3.82 14.59
CA GLN A 16 1.20 -3.84 15.30
C GLN A 16 1.01 -5.15 16.07
N THR A 17 1.36 -6.28 15.45
CA THR A 17 1.27 -7.62 16.06
C THR A 17 2.21 -7.76 17.27
N GLU A 18 3.40 -7.17 17.19
CA GLU A 18 4.39 -7.14 18.28
C GLU A 18 4.05 -6.15 19.41
N GLY A 19 3.05 -5.29 19.21
CA GLY A 19 2.67 -4.24 20.16
C GLY A 19 3.60 -3.02 20.16
N THR A 20 4.43 -2.87 19.12
CA THR A 20 5.30 -1.69 18.93
C THR A 20 4.49 -0.44 18.57
N ILE A 21 3.38 -0.63 17.86
CA ILE A 21 2.40 0.42 17.53
C ILE A 21 1.00 -0.08 17.85
N GLU A 22 0.06 0.83 18.15
CA GLU A 22 -1.33 0.45 18.43
C GLU A 22 -2.07 0.09 17.13
N SER A 23 -1.87 0.91 16.11
CA SER A 23 -2.44 0.74 14.77
C SER A 23 -1.63 1.57 13.76
N PHE A 24 -2.09 1.66 12.52
CA PHE A 24 -1.53 2.56 11.52
C PHE A 24 -2.59 2.97 10.49
N VAL A 25 -2.31 4.05 9.77
CA VAL A 25 -3.13 4.57 8.68
C VAL A 25 -2.29 4.69 7.41
N THR A 26 -2.90 4.35 6.28
CA THR A 26 -2.30 4.48 4.97
C THR A 26 -2.97 5.60 4.18
N LYS A 27 -2.21 6.53 3.62
CA LYS A 27 -2.71 7.68 2.86
C LYS A 27 -2.13 7.68 1.46
N VAL A 28 -2.98 7.83 0.46
CA VAL A 28 -2.55 8.03 -0.92
C VAL A 28 -2.21 9.51 -1.10
N THR A 29 -0.97 9.82 -1.43
CA THR A 29 -0.47 11.19 -1.60
C THR A 29 -0.33 11.54 -3.08
N ALA A 30 0.12 12.77 -3.36
CA ALA A 30 0.38 13.21 -4.73
C ALA A 30 1.53 12.42 -5.40
N THR A 31 2.48 11.89 -4.63
CA THR A 31 3.67 11.19 -5.14
C THR A 31 3.64 9.69 -4.89
N GLY A 32 2.87 9.22 -3.90
CA GLY A 32 2.87 7.80 -3.58
C GLY A 32 1.95 7.40 -2.44
N LEU A 33 2.45 6.55 -1.56
CA LEU A 33 1.74 6.02 -0.41
C LEU A 33 2.50 6.39 0.86
N LEU A 34 1.79 6.95 1.84
CA LEU A 34 2.32 7.25 3.16
C LEU A 34 1.68 6.29 4.16
N VAL A 35 2.49 5.64 4.99
CA VAL A 35 2.04 4.81 6.10
C VAL A 35 2.48 5.46 7.40
N GLU A 36 1.54 5.74 8.29
CA GLU A 36 1.78 6.42 9.58
C GLU A 36 1.27 5.55 10.72
N ALA A 37 2.11 5.32 11.72
CA ALA A 37 1.71 4.64 12.93
C ALA A 37 0.74 5.48 13.77
N LEU A 38 -0.08 4.78 14.54
CA LEU A 38 -1.00 5.34 15.53
C LEU A 38 -0.63 4.81 16.92
N PRO A 39 -0.70 5.66 17.96
CA PRO A 39 -0.96 7.11 17.88
C PRO A 39 0.18 7.88 17.17
N ALA A 40 -0.17 9.03 16.57
CA ALA A 40 0.71 9.77 15.65
C ALA A 40 1.95 10.38 16.35
N ASP A 41 1.94 10.44 17.68
CA ASP A 41 3.05 10.87 18.54
C ASP A 41 4.23 9.89 18.56
N THR A 42 4.04 8.66 18.09
CA THR A 42 5.14 7.70 17.86
C THR A 42 6.17 8.22 16.84
N GLY A 43 5.77 9.11 15.92
CA GLY A 43 6.64 9.65 14.86
C GLY A 43 7.07 8.61 13.81
N ILE A 44 6.55 7.38 13.88
CA ILE A 44 6.89 6.31 12.94
C ILE A 44 6.05 6.51 11.68
N SER A 45 6.70 6.93 10.60
CA SER A 45 6.07 7.08 9.29
C SER A 45 7.03 6.74 8.16
N ASN A 46 6.49 6.17 7.11
CA ASN A 46 7.25 5.73 5.94
C ASN A 46 6.47 6.08 4.67
N ALA A 47 7.14 6.72 3.73
CA ALA A 47 6.59 7.02 2.43
C ALA A 47 7.24 6.14 1.36
N ILE A 48 6.46 5.70 0.39
CA ILE A 48 6.93 4.98 -0.78
C ILE A 48 6.34 5.60 -2.05
N ASP A 49 7.22 5.87 -3.02
CA ASP A 49 6.81 6.35 -4.33
C ASP A 49 6.07 5.25 -5.08
N LEU A 50 4.96 5.60 -5.73
CA LEU A 50 4.18 4.68 -6.53
C LEU A 50 4.44 4.96 -8.02
N SER A 51 4.30 3.92 -8.85
CA SER A 51 4.18 4.13 -10.29
C SER A 51 2.91 4.95 -10.58
N GLU A 52 2.94 5.74 -11.65
CA GLU A 52 1.82 6.63 -11.99
C GLU A 52 0.50 5.86 -12.14
N GLY A 53 0.51 4.72 -12.84
CA GLY A 53 -0.69 3.90 -13.05
C GLY A 53 -1.27 3.35 -11.75
N LEU A 54 -0.42 2.86 -10.85
CA LEU A 54 -0.87 2.38 -9.54
C LEU A 54 -1.40 3.53 -8.68
N ARG A 55 -0.70 4.66 -8.66
CA ARG A 55 -1.13 5.86 -7.93
C ARG A 55 -2.51 6.34 -8.40
N GLN A 56 -2.71 6.46 -9.70
CA GLN A 56 -4.00 6.88 -10.28
C GLN A 56 -5.11 5.87 -9.92
N THR A 57 -4.83 4.57 -10.01
CA THR A 57 -5.78 3.53 -9.61
C THR A 57 -6.20 3.72 -8.16
N LEU A 58 -5.24 3.84 -7.24
CA LEU A 58 -5.54 4.04 -5.82
C LEU A 58 -6.27 5.37 -5.55
N GLN A 59 -5.89 6.46 -6.22
CA GLN A 59 -6.57 7.75 -6.08
C GLN A 59 -8.02 7.71 -6.56
N ILE A 60 -8.32 6.98 -7.64
CA ILE A 60 -9.69 6.82 -8.13
C ILE A 60 -10.53 6.02 -7.13
N PHE A 61 -10.01 4.86 -6.69
CA PHE A 61 -10.73 3.97 -5.77
C PHE A 61 -10.93 4.57 -4.37
N PHE A 62 -9.98 5.37 -3.89
CA PHE A 62 -9.99 5.95 -2.55
C PHE A 62 -10.16 7.47 -2.55
N SER A 63 -10.77 8.03 -3.60
CA SER A 63 -10.88 9.49 -3.82
C SER A 63 -11.51 10.24 -2.65
N ASP A 64 -12.47 9.63 -1.95
CA ASP A 64 -13.19 10.23 -0.82
C ASP A 64 -12.63 9.81 0.56
N ILE A 65 -11.51 9.09 0.60
CA ILE A 65 -10.95 8.53 1.84
C ILE A 65 -9.65 9.25 2.20
N ALA A 66 -9.70 10.02 3.30
CA ALA A 66 -8.54 10.77 3.79
C ALA A 66 -7.41 9.87 4.34
N GLY A 67 -7.75 8.65 4.76
CA GLY A 67 -6.79 7.66 5.25
C GLY A 67 -7.46 6.29 5.44
N ILE A 68 -6.73 5.26 5.05
CA ILE A 68 -7.13 3.86 5.09
C ILE A 68 -6.55 3.27 6.37
N ALA A 69 -7.38 3.17 7.42
CA ALA A 69 -6.94 2.64 8.71
C ALA A 69 -6.74 1.12 8.66
N PHE A 70 -5.73 0.63 9.38
CA PHE A 70 -5.48 -0.80 9.52
C PHE A 70 -6.71 -1.54 10.07
N ASN A 71 -6.89 -2.79 9.62
CA ASN A 71 -8.01 -3.67 10.00
C ASN A 71 -9.42 -3.15 9.63
N THR A 72 -9.52 -2.33 8.58
CA THR A 72 -10.80 -1.89 7.98
C THR A 72 -11.10 -2.61 6.67
N TYR A 73 -12.35 -2.48 6.21
CA TYR A 73 -12.76 -2.96 4.89
C TYR A 73 -11.95 -2.29 3.76
N ASP A 74 -11.68 -0.98 3.90
CA ASP A 74 -10.90 -0.23 2.91
C ASP A 74 -9.44 -0.72 2.85
N TYR A 75 -8.86 -1.10 4.00
CA TYR A 75 -7.53 -1.70 4.05
C TYR A 75 -7.47 -3.07 3.36
N THR A 76 -8.51 -3.88 3.56
CA THR A 76 -8.64 -5.17 2.86
C THR A 76 -8.76 -4.96 1.35
N THR A 77 -9.50 -3.94 0.93
CA THR A 77 -9.63 -3.52 -0.47
C THR A 77 -8.29 -3.06 -1.04
N LEU A 78 -7.53 -2.25 -0.30
CA LEU A 78 -6.18 -1.81 -0.69
C LEU A 78 -5.25 -3.00 -0.97
N LYS A 79 -5.17 -3.96 -0.04
CA LYS A 79 -4.34 -5.18 -0.23
C LYS A 79 -4.79 -5.97 -1.45
N SER A 80 -6.09 -6.05 -1.70
CA SER A 80 -6.64 -6.75 -2.86
C SER A 80 -6.27 -6.07 -4.19
N LEU A 81 -6.36 -4.74 -4.25
CA LEU A 81 -5.95 -3.95 -5.42
C LEU A 81 -4.46 -4.09 -5.70
N LEU A 82 -3.62 -4.02 -4.65
CA LEU A 82 -2.18 -4.22 -4.77
C LEU A 82 -1.86 -5.62 -5.32
N ASN A 83 -2.50 -6.67 -4.78
CA ASN A 83 -2.32 -8.05 -5.26
C ASN A 83 -2.73 -8.21 -6.73
N ALA A 84 -3.85 -7.62 -7.14
CA ALA A 84 -4.32 -7.64 -8.52
C ALA A 84 -3.29 -6.95 -9.44
N HIS A 85 -2.83 -5.77 -9.05
CA HIS A 85 -1.85 -5.00 -9.82
C HIS A 85 -0.51 -5.74 -9.93
N GLY A 86 -0.02 -6.33 -8.86
CA GLY A 86 1.20 -7.16 -8.89
C GLY A 86 1.05 -8.41 -9.76
N THR A 87 -0.16 -8.98 -9.83
CA THR A 87 -0.43 -10.11 -10.73
C THR A 87 -0.40 -9.68 -12.20
N LEU A 88 -1.00 -8.54 -12.52
CA LEU A 88 -0.96 -7.97 -13.87
C LEU A 88 0.48 -7.65 -14.31
N GLU A 89 1.29 -7.05 -13.42
CA GLU A 89 2.72 -6.79 -13.69
C GLU A 89 3.47 -8.08 -14.03
N ARG A 90 3.28 -9.15 -13.24
CA ARG A 90 3.91 -10.46 -13.51
C ARG A 90 3.42 -11.10 -14.80
N MET A 91 2.14 -10.97 -15.14
CA MET A 91 1.58 -11.49 -16.39
C MET A 91 2.16 -10.76 -17.61
N ALA A 92 2.29 -9.43 -17.54
CA ALA A 92 2.90 -8.63 -18.59
C ALA A 92 4.36 -9.04 -18.82
N GLN A 93 5.16 -9.17 -17.75
CA GLN A 93 6.56 -9.59 -17.86
C GLN A 93 6.68 -10.97 -18.53
N LYS A 94 5.88 -11.96 -18.09
CA LYS A 94 5.90 -13.30 -18.70
C LYS A 94 5.50 -13.29 -20.18
N ALA A 95 4.58 -12.42 -20.58
CA ALA A 95 4.15 -12.32 -21.97
C ALA A 95 5.25 -11.73 -22.88
N ASP A 96 6.12 -10.89 -22.34
CA ASP A 96 7.27 -10.33 -23.05
C ASP A 96 8.45 -11.32 -23.11
N ASP A 97 8.67 -12.08 -22.04
CA ASP A 97 9.68 -13.16 -22.02
C ASP A 97 9.37 -14.26 -23.04
N LEU A 98 8.09 -14.53 -23.32
CA LEU A 98 7.64 -15.51 -24.33
C LEU A 98 7.80 -15.03 -25.78
N LYS A 99 8.04 -13.73 -26.00
CA LYS A 99 8.27 -13.14 -27.33
C LYS A 99 9.76 -12.94 -27.65
N SER A 100 10.63 -13.21 -26.68
CA SER A 100 12.10 -13.11 -26.77
C SER A 100 12.71 -14.48 -27.05
#